data_AF-A0A4D4LMR3-F1
#
_entry.id   AF-A0A4D4LMR3-F1
#
_cell.length_a   1.000
_cell.length_b   1.000
_cell.length_c   1.000
_cell.angle_alpha   90.00
_cell.angle_beta   90.00
_cell.angle_gamma   90.00
#
_symmetry.space_group_name_H-M   'P 1'
#
loop_
_entity.id
_entity.type
_entity.pdbx_description
1 polymer ?
#
loop_
_entity_poly.entity_id
_entity_poly.type
_entity_poly.pdbx_seq_one_letter_code
_entity_poly.pdbx_strand_id
1 'polypeptide(L)'
;MLNSPTEPTAAYDGAPDLETEKDALVALSASLAGEHRTARALRELVLRKAALLDRFALADPGNVHAAALADTAAWELRTHDRAFGGRIGGSPPHAIEFADGRSRHYVCQEYEAHKDGRIVPVAQCNHHDNCPTSECAWGEGYWDRPEAQDPAMRSSNPR
;
A
#
# COMPACT_ATOMS: atom_id res chain seq x y z
N MET A 1 -24.52 2.95 9.12
CA MET A 1 -23.54 3.17 10.22
C MET A 1 -22.16 3.07 9.61
N LEU A 2 -21.25 3.97 9.99
CA LEU A 2 -19.85 3.88 9.59
C LEU A 2 -19.19 2.69 10.31
N ASN A 3 -18.22 2.04 9.69
CA ASN A 3 -17.45 1.02 10.40
C ASN A 3 -16.59 1.70 11.47
N SER A 4 -16.45 1.03 12.61
CA SER A 4 -15.53 1.47 13.65
C SER A 4 -14.11 1.48 13.06
N PRO A 5 -13.33 2.55 13.26
CA PRO A 5 -11.97 2.60 12.78
C PRO A 5 -11.11 1.54 13.49
N THR A 6 -10.15 0.95 12.77
CA THR A 6 -9.05 0.23 13.41
C THR A 6 -8.19 1.25 14.14
N GLU A 7 -8.04 1.07 15.46
CA GLU A 7 -7.22 1.94 16.29
C GLU A 7 -5.72 1.73 16.03
N PRO A 8 -4.92 2.82 15.92
CA PRO A 8 -3.49 2.69 15.65
C PRO A 8 -2.74 1.80 16.64
N THR A 9 -3.12 1.85 17.93
CA THR A 9 -2.51 1.04 18.98
C THR A 9 -2.65 -0.45 18.71
N ALA A 10 -3.81 -0.89 18.23
CA ALA A 10 -4.04 -2.30 17.91
C ALA A 10 -3.33 -2.70 16.60
N ALA A 11 -3.41 -1.84 15.58
CA ALA A 11 -2.79 -2.09 14.29
C ALA A 11 -1.27 -2.27 14.38
N TYR A 12 -0.60 -1.41 15.16
CA TYR A 12 0.86 -1.37 15.26
C TYR A 12 1.43 -2.14 16.45
N ASP A 13 0.60 -2.86 17.19
CA ASP A 13 1.10 -3.76 18.24
C ASP A 13 2.05 -4.80 17.64
N GLY A 14 3.22 -4.96 18.25
CA GLY A 14 4.29 -5.84 17.76
C GLY A 14 4.98 -5.40 16.46
N ALA A 15 4.70 -4.20 15.94
CA ALA A 15 5.42 -3.67 14.77
C ALA A 15 6.91 -3.45 15.10
N PRO A 16 7.85 -3.67 14.15
CA PRO A 16 9.26 -3.37 14.35
C PRO A 16 9.47 -1.91 14.75
N ASP A 17 10.52 -1.58 15.49
CA ASP A 17 10.83 -0.18 15.78
C ASP A 17 11.04 0.65 14.49
N LEU A 18 10.95 1.98 14.60
CA LEU A 18 10.91 2.88 13.43
C LEU A 18 12.19 2.83 12.60
N GLU A 19 13.36 2.67 13.23
CA GLU A 19 14.64 2.62 12.54
C GLU A 19 14.82 1.28 11.82
N THR A 20 14.51 0.17 12.49
CA THR A 20 14.52 -1.17 11.88
C THR A 20 13.57 -1.24 10.69
N GLU A 21 12.34 -0.70 10.80
CA GLU A 21 11.38 -0.71 9.71
C GLU A 21 11.83 0.17 8.54
N LYS A 22 12.44 1.33 8.82
CA LYS A 22 13.01 2.21 7.78
C LYS A 22 14.11 1.48 7.00
N ASP A 23 15.05 0.82 7.68
CA ASP A 23 16.13 0.08 7.02
C ASP A 23 15.58 -1.10 6.20
N ALA A 24 14.59 -1.82 6.72
CA ALA A 24 13.90 -2.88 6.00
C ALA A 24 13.18 -2.36 4.75
N LEU A 25 12.57 -1.18 4.81
CA LEU A 25 11.93 -0.54 3.66
C LEU A 25 12.93 -0.11 2.58
N VAL A 26 14.12 0.36 2.97
CA VAL A 26 15.20 0.65 2.01
C VAL A 26 15.63 -0.62 1.29
N ALA A 27 15.84 -1.71 2.02
CA ALA A 27 16.19 -3.01 1.44
C ALA A 27 15.08 -3.56 0.53
N LEU A 28 13.82 -3.47 0.97
CA LEU A 28 12.66 -3.85 0.17
C LEU A 28 12.60 -3.04 -1.12
N SER A 29 12.68 -1.71 -1.03
CA SER A 29 12.67 -0.84 -2.21
C SER A 29 13.81 -1.17 -3.19
N ALA A 30 15.00 -1.50 -2.70
CA ALA A 30 16.12 -1.89 -3.55
C ALA A 30 15.88 -3.24 -4.23
N SER A 31 15.27 -4.20 -3.53
CA SER A 31 14.93 -5.52 -4.09
C SER A 31 13.86 -5.46 -5.20
N LEU A 32 13.06 -4.38 -5.22
CA LEU A 32 12.02 -4.14 -6.23
C LEU A 32 12.51 -3.37 -7.45
N ALA A 33 13.83 -3.18 -7.61
CA ALA A 33 14.40 -2.66 -8.84
C ALA A 33 14.38 -3.74 -9.95
N GLY A 34 13.98 -3.36 -11.17
CA GLY A 34 14.00 -4.25 -12.34
C GLY A 34 12.82 -5.23 -12.40
N GLU A 35 13.10 -6.49 -12.74
CA GLU A 35 12.11 -7.53 -13.09
C GLU A 35 11.27 -8.03 -11.89
N HIS A 36 11.62 -7.65 -10.66
CA HIS A 36 10.90 -8.08 -9.45
C HIS A 36 9.78 -7.11 -9.01
N ARG A 37 9.52 -6.06 -9.79
CA ARG A 37 8.53 -5.03 -9.47
C ARG A 37 7.10 -5.48 -9.81
N THR A 38 6.56 -6.42 -9.03
CA THR A 38 5.15 -6.84 -9.16
C THR A 38 4.20 -5.91 -8.39
N ALA A 39 2.92 -5.89 -8.76
CA ALA A 39 1.90 -5.11 -8.07
C ALA A 39 1.77 -5.47 -6.57
N ARG A 40 1.94 -6.74 -6.19
CA ARG A 40 1.96 -7.15 -4.75
C ARG A 40 3.17 -6.63 -4.01
N ALA A 41 4.34 -6.77 -4.62
CA ALA A 41 5.56 -6.39 -3.94
C ALA A 41 5.62 -4.86 -3.78
N LEU A 42 5.16 -4.13 -4.81
CA LEU A 42 4.91 -2.69 -4.72
C LEU A 42 3.86 -2.34 -3.66
N ARG A 43 2.78 -3.12 -3.57
CA ARG A 43 1.75 -2.91 -2.54
C ARG A 43 2.31 -3.05 -1.14
N GLU A 44 3.07 -4.11 -0.86
CA GLU A 44 3.71 -4.31 0.44
C GLU A 44 4.60 -3.13 0.80
N LEU A 45 5.43 -2.67 -0.14
CA LEU A 45 6.27 -1.49 0.03
C LEU A 45 5.43 -0.24 0.40
N VAL A 46 4.37 0.04 -0.35
CA VAL A 46 3.52 1.22 -0.12
C VAL A 46 2.76 1.11 1.21
N LEU A 47 2.24 -0.06 1.56
CA LEU A 47 1.56 -0.31 2.84
C LEU A 47 2.51 -0.06 4.02
N ARG A 48 3.67 -0.71 4.01
CA ARG A 48 4.65 -0.62 5.10
C ARG A 48 5.23 0.79 5.21
N LYS A 49 5.48 1.48 4.09
CA LYS A 49 5.84 2.90 4.07
C LYS A 49 4.76 3.77 4.71
N ALA A 50 3.49 3.57 4.36
CA ALA A 50 2.39 4.35 4.93
C ALA A 50 2.27 4.11 6.44
N ALA A 51 2.39 2.87 6.89
CA ALA A 51 2.39 2.52 8.31
C ALA A 51 3.56 3.14 9.08
N LEU A 52 4.77 3.13 8.50
CA LEU A 52 5.94 3.77 9.11
C LEU A 52 5.72 5.28 9.30
N LEU A 53 5.25 5.97 8.27
CA LEU A 53 5.01 7.42 8.32
C LEU A 53 3.88 7.77 9.29
N ASP A 54 2.83 6.95 9.35
CA ASP A 54 1.76 7.10 10.32
C ASP A 54 2.27 6.98 11.75
N ARG A 55 3.14 6.00 12.02
CA ARG A 55 3.78 5.82 13.34
C ARG A 55 4.73 6.96 13.70
N PHE A 56 5.46 7.53 12.74
CA PHE A 56 6.23 8.77 12.97
C PHE A 56 5.33 9.94 13.35
N ALA A 57 4.21 10.12 12.65
CA ALA A 57 3.24 11.18 12.97
C ALA A 57 2.59 10.99 14.35
N LEU A 58 2.37 9.74 14.78
CA LEU A 58 1.86 9.42 16.12
C LEU A 58 2.91 9.63 17.22
N ALA A 59 4.20 9.40 16.92
CA ALA A 59 5.30 9.62 17.86
C ALA A 59 5.56 11.10 18.14
N ASP A 60 5.25 11.99 17.18
CA ASP A 60 5.34 13.44 17.34
C ASP A 60 4.06 14.15 16.85
N PRO A 61 2.98 14.15 17.66
CA PRO A 61 1.68 14.71 17.25
C PRO A 61 1.70 16.22 16.95
N GLY A 62 2.73 16.95 17.43
CA GLY A 62 2.89 18.37 17.16
C GLY A 62 3.47 18.66 15.77
N ASN A 63 4.01 17.63 15.10
CA ASN A 63 4.66 17.77 13.82
C ASN A 63 3.67 17.68 12.66
N VAL A 64 3.18 18.84 12.24
CA VAL A 64 2.25 18.98 11.11
C VAL A 64 2.80 18.42 9.79
N HIS A 65 4.13 18.43 9.60
CA HIS A 65 4.75 17.88 8.41
C HIS A 65 4.71 16.35 8.41
N ALA A 66 5.01 15.72 9.54
CA ALA A 66 4.89 14.26 9.70
C ALA A 66 3.45 13.80 9.46
N ALA A 67 2.47 14.51 10.02
CA ALA A 67 1.05 14.23 9.79
C ALA A 67 0.67 14.32 8.30
N ALA A 68 1.09 15.37 7.60
CA ALA A 68 0.81 15.55 6.17
C ALA A 68 1.47 14.46 5.29
N LEU A 69 2.68 14.02 5.64
CA LEU A 69 3.35 12.91 4.96
C LEU A 69 2.61 11.59 5.19
N ALA A 70 2.14 11.33 6.41
CA ALA A 70 1.34 10.15 6.72
C ALA A 70 0.02 10.13 5.94
N ASP A 71 -0.69 11.25 5.86
CA ASP A 71 -1.92 11.37 5.07
C ASP A 71 -1.68 11.15 3.57
N THR A 72 -0.58 11.70 3.05
CA THR A 72 -0.19 11.52 1.64
C THR A 72 0.11 10.06 1.34
N ALA A 73 0.89 9.38 2.19
CA ALA A 73 1.20 7.96 2.02
C ALA A 73 -0.04 7.06 2.19
N ALA A 74 -0.95 7.43 3.09
CA ALA A 74 -2.23 6.76 3.24
C ALA A 74 -3.10 6.88 1.98
N TRP A 75 -3.07 8.06 1.33
CA TRP A 75 -3.75 8.28 0.06
C TRP A 75 -3.10 7.50 -1.10
N GLU A 76 -1.77 7.41 -1.15
CA GLU A 76 -1.03 6.57 -2.10
C GLU A 76 -1.49 5.09 -2.01
N LEU A 77 -1.54 4.53 -0.80
CA LEU A 77 -2.00 3.16 -0.56
C LEU A 77 -3.45 2.96 -1.03
N ARG A 78 -4.37 3.86 -0.62
CA ARG A 78 -5.78 3.78 -1.04
C ARG A 78 -5.94 3.83 -2.55
N THR A 79 -5.17 4.69 -3.21
CA THR A 79 -5.21 4.85 -4.66
C THR A 79 -4.68 3.61 -5.36
N HIS A 80 -3.58 3.05 -4.87
CA HIS A 80 -3.05 1.77 -5.33
C HIS A 80 -4.12 0.66 -5.21
N ASP A 81 -4.73 0.51 -4.04
CA ASP A 81 -5.70 -0.56 -3.80
C ASP A 81 -7.01 -0.36 -4.56
N ARG A 82 -7.39 0.88 -4.83
CA ARG A 82 -8.51 1.20 -5.72
C ARG A 82 -8.22 0.78 -7.16
N ALA A 83 -6.98 0.99 -7.63
CA ALA A 83 -6.58 0.66 -9.01
C ALA A 83 -6.41 -0.86 -9.22
N PHE A 84 -5.80 -1.55 -8.25
CA PHE A 84 -5.37 -2.95 -8.42
C PHE A 84 -6.20 -3.97 -7.63
N GLY A 85 -7.18 -3.54 -6.83
CA GLY A 85 -7.98 -4.45 -5.99
C GLY A 85 -7.15 -5.12 -4.88
N GLY A 86 -6.09 -4.46 -4.41
CA GLY A 86 -5.09 -5.04 -3.50
C GLY A 86 -5.50 -5.15 -2.03
N ARG A 87 -6.68 -4.66 -1.63
CA ARG A 87 -7.04 -4.58 -0.21
C ARG A 87 -7.10 -5.94 0.49
N ILE A 88 -6.76 -5.96 1.76
CA ILE A 88 -6.83 -7.10 2.67
C ILE A 88 -7.64 -6.80 3.94
N GLY A 89 -7.86 -5.52 4.25
CA GLY A 89 -8.72 -5.07 5.34
C GLY A 89 -10.21 -5.17 5.03
N GLY A 90 -11.03 -4.99 6.05
CA GLY A 90 -12.48 -5.19 5.97
C GLY A 90 -13.21 -4.13 5.14
N SER A 91 -12.89 -2.85 5.35
CA SER A 91 -13.52 -1.75 4.59
C SER A 91 -12.83 -1.50 3.25
N PRO A 92 -13.57 -1.20 2.16
CA PRO A 92 -12.96 -0.89 0.87
C PRO A 92 -12.30 0.49 0.86
N PRO A 93 -11.30 0.73 -0.01
CA PRO A 93 -10.61 2.03 -0.09
C PRO A 93 -11.54 3.19 -0.49
N HIS A 94 -12.67 2.90 -1.14
CA HIS A 94 -13.68 3.90 -1.53
C HIS A 94 -14.81 4.06 -0.50
N ALA A 95 -14.71 3.42 0.68
CA ALA A 95 -15.68 3.63 1.73
C ALA A 95 -15.71 5.12 2.11
N ILE A 96 -16.93 5.66 2.25
CA ILE A 96 -17.18 7.10 2.51
C ILE A 96 -16.38 7.61 3.71
N GLU A 97 -16.20 6.76 4.71
CA GLU A 97 -15.38 7.01 5.87
C GLU A 97 -13.96 7.46 5.58
N PHE A 98 -13.34 6.92 4.53
CA PHE A 98 -11.98 7.28 4.15
C PHE A 98 -11.95 8.46 3.18
N ALA A 99 -13.04 8.72 2.46
CA ALA A 99 -13.15 9.84 1.53
C ALA A 99 -12.98 11.20 2.23
N ASP A 100 -13.42 11.32 3.49
CA ASP A 100 -13.53 12.59 4.21
C ASP A 100 -12.64 12.69 5.45
N GLY A 101 -11.43 12.11 5.43
CA GLY A 101 -10.41 12.38 6.45
C GLY A 101 -10.04 11.22 7.40
N ARG A 102 -10.37 9.97 7.05
CA ARG A 102 -9.87 8.77 7.78
C ARG A 102 -8.90 7.92 6.98
N SER A 103 -8.16 8.49 6.01
CA SER A 103 -7.18 7.72 5.21
C SER A 103 -6.16 6.97 6.08
N ARG A 104 -5.71 7.54 7.21
CA ARG A 104 -4.79 6.86 8.14
C ARG A 104 -5.39 5.62 8.81
N HIS A 105 -6.70 5.61 9.07
CA HIS A 105 -7.40 4.41 9.57
C HIS A 105 -7.49 3.31 8.51
N TYR A 106 -7.47 3.67 7.22
CA TYR A 106 -7.32 2.69 6.15
C TYR A 106 -5.96 1.98 6.25
N VAL A 107 -4.88 2.73 6.47
CA VAL A 107 -3.54 2.14 6.69
C VAL A 107 -3.57 1.19 7.89
N CYS A 108 -4.20 1.60 8.99
CA CYS A 108 -4.30 0.77 10.20
C CYS A 108 -4.96 -0.59 9.92
N GLN A 109 -6.14 -0.62 9.26
CA GLN A 109 -6.81 -1.90 8.97
C GLN A 109 -6.01 -2.79 8.01
N GLU A 110 -5.32 -2.19 7.03
CA GLU A 110 -4.56 -2.93 6.03
C GLU A 110 -3.27 -3.48 6.66
N TYR A 111 -2.63 -2.71 7.53
CA TYR A 111 -1.41 -3.13 8.23
C TYR A 111 -1.70 -4.22 9.26
N GLU A 112 -2.79 -4.09 10.02
CA GLU A 112 -3.27 -5.12 10.95
C GLU A 112 -3.50 -6.44 10.21
N ALA A 113 -4.23 -6.41 9.10
CA ALA A 113 -4.47 -7.58 8.27
C ALA A 113 -3.17 -8.17 7.68
N HIS A 114 -2.22 -7.32 7.27
CA HIS A 114 -0.92 -7.76 6.75
C HIS A 114 -0.10 -8.47 7.82
N LYS A 115 -0.04 -7.91 9.03
CA LYS A 115 0.64 -8.50 10.20
C LYS A 115 0.07 -9.86 10.55
N ASP A 116 -1.24 -10.03 10.43
CA ASP A 116 -1.95 -11.31 10.62
C ASP A 116 -1.69 -12.33 9.50
N GLY A 117 -0.88 -11.99 8.49
CA GLY A 117 -0.58 -12.87 7.35
C GLY A 117 -1.73 -12.99 6.36
N ARG A 118 -2.73 -12.10 6.40
CA ARG A 118 -3.82 -12.12 5.42
C ARG A 118 -3.30 -11.72 4.05
N ILE A 119 -3.79 -12.44 3.05
CA ILE A 119 -3.51 -12.17 1.63
C ILE A 119 -4.73 -11.54 0.97
N VAL A 120 -4.50 -10.90 -0.18
CA VAL A 120 -5.58 -10.32 -1.01
C VAL A 120 -6.58 -11.43 -1.34
N PRO A 121 -7.86 -11.32 -0.93
CA PRO A 121 -8.83 -12.33 -1.26
C PRO A 121 -8.99 -12.45 -2.78
N VAL A 122 -9.01 -13.68 -3.30
CA VAL A 122 -9.12 -13.94 -4.76
C VAL A 122 -10.34 -13.24 -5.36
N ALA A 123 -11.47 -13.22 -4.65
CA ALA A 123 -12.70 -12.55 -5.08
C ALA A 123 -12.64 -11.01 -5.07
N GLN A 124 -11.60 -10.42 -4.46
CA GLN A 124 -11.38 -8.97 -4.39
C GLN A 124 -10.24 -8.49 -5.29
N CYS A 125 -9.46 -9.43 -5.84
CA CYS A 125 -8.54 -9.13 -6.93
C CYS A 125 -9.35 -8.64 -8.12
N ASN A 126 -9.36 -7.32 -8.33
CA ASN A 126 -9.94 -6.72 -9.52
C ASN A 126 -9.06 -7.15 -10.70
N HIS A 127 -9.45 -8.22 -11.38
CA HIS A 127 -8.79 -8.78 -12.55
C HIS A 127 -8.41 -7.70 -13.58
N HIS A 128 -7.13 -7.33 -13.59
CA HIS A 128 -6.42 -6.76 -14.73
C HIS A 128 -5.12 -7.57 -14.86
N ASP A 129 -5.22 -8.74 -15.48
CA ASP A 129 -4.15 -9.58 -16.07
C ASP A 129 -2.83 -9.82 -15.28
N ASN A 130 -2.66 -9.37 -14.03
CA ASN A 130 -1.46 -9.64 -13.21
C ASN A 130 -1.81 -9.82 -11.73
N CYS A 131 -2.36 -10.98 -11.44
CA CYS A 131 -2.47 -11.43 -10.06
C CYS A 131 -1.07 -11.88 -9.56
N PRO A 132 -0.60 -11.38 -8.42
CA PRO A 132 0.71 -11.70 -7.86
C PRO A 132 0.71 -12.98 -7.01
N THR A 133 -0.12 -13.95 -7.39
CA THR A 133 -0.09 -15.29 -6.82
C THR A 133 0.23 -16.25 -7.95
N SER A 134 1.27 -17.05 -7.78
CA SER A 134 1.58 -18.22 -8.61
C SER A 134 0.50 -19.32 -8.54
N GLU A 135 -0.61 -19.07 -7.83
CA GLU A 135 -1.78 -19.95 -7.71
C GLU A 135 -2.98 -19.49 -8.55
N CYS A 136 -2.89 -18.36 -9.25
CA CYS A 136 -3.88 -17.97 -10.25
C CYS A 136 -3.47 -18.57 -11.61
N ALA A 137 -4.05 -19.71 -11.95
CA ALA A 137 -3.57 -20.63 -12.99
C ALA A 137 -3.44 -20.10 -14.44
N TRP A 138 -3.69 -18.82 -14.76
CA TRP A 138 -3.59 -18.31 -16.13
C TRP A 138 -3.27 -16.81 -16.15
N GLY A 139 -2.10 -16.41 -16.67
CA GLY A 139 -1.82 -15.04 -17.08
C GLY A 139 -0.48 -14.47 -16.62
N GLU A 140 0.62 -14.94 -17.22
CA GLU A 140 1.93 -14.29 -17.11
C GLU A 140 1.95 -13.03 -18.01
N GLY A 141 2.36 -11.86 -17.47
CA GLY A 141 3.10 -10.85 -18.25
C GLY A 141 2.43 -9.54 -18.69
N TYR A 142 1.53 -8.91 -17.91
CA TYR A 142 0.81 -7.69 -18.33
C TYR A 142 1.07 -6.37 -17.57
N TRP A 143 1.86 -6.33 -16.48
CA TRP A 143 2.15 -5.07 -15.76
C TRP A 143 3.64 -4.79 -15.54
N ASP A 144 4.55 -5.58 -16.11
CA ASP A 144 6.00 -5.40 -15.92
C ASP A 144 6.59 -4.16 -16.63
N ARG A 145 5.77 -3.38 -17.38
CA ARG A 145 6.21 -2.19 -18.15
C ARG A 145 5.11 -1.10 -18.27
N PRO A 146 4.86 -0.26 -17.25
CA PRO A 146 3.88 0.83 -17.34
C PRO A 146 4.19 1.85 -18.47
N GLU A 147 5.46 2.08 -18.79
CA GLU A 147 5.93 2.89 -19.94
C GLU A 147 5.58 2.31 -21.32
N ALA A 148 5.24 1.03 -21.40
CA ALA A 148 4.77 0.44 -22.65
C ALA A 148 3.33 0.88 -22.97
N GLN A 149 2.53 1.20 -21.95
CA GLN A 149 1.09 1.47 -22.06
C GLN A 149 0.73 2.97 -22.02
N ASP A 150 1.57 3.81 -21.41
CA ASP A 150 1.40 5.27 -21.45
C ASP A 150 2.45 5.93 -22.35
N PRO A 151 2.08 6.35 -23.59
CA PRO A 151 2.97 7.09 -24.47
C PRO A 151 3.52 8.38 -23.85
N ALA A 152 2.83 8.97 -22.87
CA ALA A 152 3.29 10.17 -22.17
C ALA A 152 4.36 9.89 -21.09
N MET A 153 4.47 8.64 -20.62
CA MET A 153 5.56 8.20 -19.73
C MET A 153 6.81 7.72 -20.47
N ARG A 154 6.73 7.53 -21.79
CA ARG A 154 7.93 7.36 -22.63
C ARG A 154 8.63 8.71 -22.71
N SER A 155 9.69 8.86 -21.92
CA SER A 155 10.57 10.03 -21.97
C SER A 155 10.74 10.52 -23.42
N SER A 156 10.30 11.74 -23.68
CA SER A 156 10.48 12.43 -24.94
C SER A 156 11.93 12.91 -25.06
N ASN A 157 12.86 11.98 -25.27
CA ASN A 157 14.22 12.33 -25.70
C ASN A 157 14.40 11.91 -27.16
N PRO A 158 14.26 12.84 -28.12
CA PRO A 158 14.69 12.57 -29.49
C PRO A 158 16.22 12.48 -29.51
N ARG A 159 16.74 11.37 -30.04
CA ARG A 159 18.08 11.33 -30.61
C ARG A 159 18.14 12.16 -31.88
#